data_AF-A0A439V3F4-F1
#
_entry.id   AF-A0A439V3F4-F1
#
_cell.length_a   1.000
_cell.length_b   1.000
_cell.length_c   1.000
_cell.angle_alpha   90.00
_cell.angle_beta   90.00
_cell.angle_gamma   90.00
#
_symmetry.space_group_name_H-M   'P 1'
#
loop_
_entity.id
_entity.type
_entity.pdbx_description
1 polymer ?
#
loop_
_entity_poly.entity_id
_entity_poly.type
_entity_poly.pdbx_seq_one_letter_code
_entity_poly.pdbx_strand_id
1 'polypeptide(L)'
;MSMSKHHNLKLCIAFGTSGDLPNEYQVIDFRQEEGYEAPDPSDVTFQLSLDIGIDGTGKTDIFKCLITTDRNRKTIPKKTKSIIFEEYSYRGLREKILGLVESCEAETWYDCLYCLRRHFLWEYEGMYKEEDLRKMN
;
A
#
# COMPACT_ATOMS: atom_id res chain seq x y z
N MET A 1 25.02 23.50 -19.14
CA MET A 1 24.81 22.43 -18.13
C MET A 1 23.41 21.88 -18.35
N SER A 2 23.30 20.68 -18.89
CA SER A 2 22.01 20.01 -19.07
C SER A 2 21.61 19.42 -17.71
N MET A 3 20.57 19.95 -17.08
CA MET A 3 19.93 19.26 -15.96
C MET A 3 19.26 18.01 -16.56
N SER A 4 19.83 16.83 -16.30
CA SER A 4 19.10 15.59 -16.52
C SER A 4 17.81 15.68 -15.70
N LYS A 5 16.67 15.79 -16.38
CA LYS A 5 15.38 15.59 -15.73
C LYS A 5 15.31 14.11 -15.37
N HIS A 6 15.84 13.73 -14.21
CA HIS A 6 15.54 12.40 -13.67
C HIS A 6 14.04 12.36 -13.44
N HIS A 7 13.35 11.50 -14.19
CA HIS A 7 11.91 11.29 -14.02
C HIS A 7 11.75 10.21 -12.97
N ASN A 8 11.01 10.51 -11.91
CA ASN A 8 10.65 9.49 -10.92
C ASN A 8 9.89 8.35 -11.63
N LEU A 9 10.19 7.12 -11.22
CA LEU A 9 9.43 5.95 -11.58
C LEU A 9 8.01 6.13 -11.05
N LYS A 10 7.03 6.07 -11.96
CA LYS A 10 5.62 6.11 -11.60
C LYS A 10 5.20 4.77 -11.03
N LEU A 11 4.56 4.80 -9.87
CA LEU A 11 4.06 3.58 -9.22
C LEU A 11 2.58 3.40 -9.54
N CYS A 12 2.16 2.16 -9.72
CA CYS A 12 0.77 1.81 -9.90
C CYS A 12 0.36 0.68 -8.96
N ILE A 13 -0.93 0.66 -8.62
CA ILE A 13 -1.56 -0.45 -7.90
C ILE A 13 -2.32 -1.25 -8.95
N ALA A 14 -1.93 -2.50 -9.18
CA ALA A 14 -2.63 -3.37 -10.13
C ALA A 14 -4.02 -3.74 -9.58
N PHE A 15 -4.06 -4.19 -8.33
CA PHE A 15 -5.28 -4.41 -7.55
C PHE A 15 -4.92 -4.55 -6.07
N GLY A 16 -5.93 -4.46 -5.20
CA GLY A 16 -5.83 -4.87 -3.81
C GLY A 16 -6.62 -6.14 -3.55
N THR A 17 -6.29 -6.84 -2.46
CA THR A 17 -7.09 -7.94 -1.95
C THR A 17 -7.21 -7.91 -0.44
N SER A 18 -8.31 -8.45 0.07
CA SER A 18 -8.50 -8.71 1.50
C SER A 18 -9.37 -9.93 1.69
N GLY A 19 -8.87 -10.93 2.43
CA GLY A 19 -9.66 -12.11 2.80
C GLY A 19 -10.64 -11.86 3.95
N ASP A 20 -10.53 -10.72 4.62
CA ASP A 20 -11.38 -10.36 5.76
C ASP A 20 -12.66 -9.61 5.33
N LEU A 21 -12.75 -9.21 4.05
CA LEU A 21 -13.92 -8.55 3.48
C LEU A 21 -14.94 -9.58 2.95
N PRO A 22 -16.23 -9.18 2.79
CA PRO A 22 -17.21 -10.01 2.10
C PRO A 22 -16.74 -10.40 0.70
N ASN A 23 -17.16 -11.57 0.22
CA ASN A 23 -16.65 -12.20 -1.00
C ASN A 23 -16.65 -11.28 -2.23
N GLU A 24 -17.72 -10.48 -2.39
CA GLU A 24 -17.88 -9.52 -3.48
C GLU A 24 -16.91 -8.34 -3.44
N TYR A 25 -16.24 -8.10 -2.30
CA TYR A 25 -15.28 -7.03 -2.07
C TYR A 25 -13.84 -7.52 -1.79
N GLN A 26 -13.58 -8.83 -1.90
CA GLN A 26 -12.24 -9.37 -1.63
C GLN A 26 -11.19 -8.93 -2.65
N VAL A 27 -11.61 -8.51 -3.84
CA VAL A 27 -10.76 -7.86 -4.84
C VAL A 27 -11.13 -6.39 -4.91
N ILE A 28 -10.15 -5.53 -4.73
CA ILE A 28 -10.31 -4.08 -4.66
C ILE A 28 -9.66 -3.44 -5.88
N ASP A 29 -10.48 -2.87 -6.76
CA ASP A 29 -10.00 -2.06 -7.88
C ASP A 29 -9.96 -0.59 -7.47
N PHE A 30 -8.76 -0.06 -7.18
CA PHE A 30 -8.56 1.33 -6.76
C PHE A 30 -8.88 2.36 -7.87
N ARG A 31 -9.23 1.93 -9.08
CA ARG A 31 -9.75 2.81 -10.13
C ARG A 31 -11.24 3.11 -9.94
N GLN A 32 -11.96 2.26 -9.22
CA GLN A 32 -13.37 2.48 -8.91
C GLN A 32 -13.50 3.54 -7.81
N GLU A 33 -14.58 4.34 -7.87
CA GLU A 33 -14.88 5.35 -6.86
C GLU A 33 -15.68 4.78 -5.68
N GLU A 34 -16.30 3.62 -5.89
CA GLU A 34 -17.12 2.89 -4.91
C GLU A 34 -16.46 1.55 -4.56
N GLY A 35 -16.78 1.04 -3.37
CA GLY A 35 -16.24 -0.20 -2.85
C GLY A 35 -16.91 -0.58 -1.54
N TYR A 36 -16.26 -1.42 -0.74
CA TYR A 36 -16.83 -1.88 0.52
C TYR A 36 -17.03 -0.74 1.51
N GLU A 37 -18.26 -0.58 1.99
CA GLU A 37 -18.58 0.26 3.14
C GLU A 37 -18.94 -0.63 4.34
N ALA A 38 -18.29 -0.37 5.47
CA ALA A 38 -18.47 -1.17 6.67
C ALA A 38 -19.81 -0.83 7.36
N PRO A 39 -20.52 -1.82 7.94
CA PRO A 39 -21.75 -1.57 8.69
C PRO A 39 -21.57 -0.64 9.91
N ASP A 40 -20.42 -0.72 10.59
CA ASP A 40 -19.97 0.26 11.60
C ASP A 40 -18.64 0.88 11.12
N PRO A 41 -18.66 2.08 10.52
CA PRO A 41 -17.46 2.72 10.00
C PRO A 41 -16.49 3.17 11.10
N SER A 42 -16.91 3.21 12.37
CA SER A 42 -16.02 3.51 13.50
C SER A 42 -15.34 2.26 14.06
N ASP A 43 -15.69 1.06 13.57
CA ASP A 43 -15.19 -0.23 14.04
C ASP A 43 -14.79 -1.13 12.87
N VAL A 44 -13.68 -0.76 12.24
CA VAL A 44 -13.14 -1.49 11.10
C VAL A 44 -11.77 -2.02 11.46
N THR A 45 -11.51 -3.28 11.10
CA THR A 45 -10.17 -3.88 11.07
C THR A 45 -10.13 -4.95 9.98
N PHE A 46 -9.22 -4.84 9.01
CA PHE A 46 -8.96 -5.88 8.02
C PHE A 46 -7.54 -5.77 7.45
N GLN A 47 -6.98 -6.88 6.98
CA GLN A 47 -5.71 -6.91 6.28
C GLN A 47 -5.91 -6.60 4.80
N LEU A 48 -5.17 -5.61 4.31
CA LEU A 48 -5.09 -5.26 2.90
C LEU A 48 -3.77 -5.76 2.33
N SER A 49 -3.82 -6.46 1.19
CA SER A 49 -2.66 -6.74 0.34
C SER A 49 -2.79 -5.91 -0.94
N LEU A 50 -1.68 -5.38 -1.44
CA LEU A 50 -1.60 -4.53 -2.62
C LEU A 50 -0.52 -5.08 -3.55
N ASP A 51 -0.88 -5.25 -4.82
CA ASP A 51 0.08 -5.50 -5.89
C ASP A 51 0.56 -4.15 -6.42
N ILE A 52 1.79 -3.77 -6.06
CA ILE A 52 2.38 -2.47 -6.41
C ILE A 52 3.57 -2.70 -7.33
N GLY A 53 3.63 -1.93 -8.41
CA GLY A 53 4.67 -2.04 -9.42
C GLY A 53 5.01 -0.71 -10.07
N ILE A 54 5.99 -0.74 -10.97
CA ILE A 54 6.31 0.40 -11.83
C ILE A 54 5.31 0.41 -12.99
N ASP A 55 4.69 1.55 -13.23
CA ASP A 55 3.70 1.72 -14.29
C ASP A 55 4.27 1.34 -15.66
N GLY A 56 3.46 0.68 -16.47
CA GLY A 56 3.84 0.17 -17.80
C GLY A 56 4.77 -1.05 -17.82
N THR A 57 5.30 -1.53 -16.69
CA THR A 57 6.20 -2.71 -16.68
C THR A 57 5.48 -4.04 -16.57
N GLY A 58 4.26 -4.05 -16.05
CA GLY A 58 3.49 -5.27 -15.77
C GLY A 58 4.07 -6.16 -14.66
N LYS A 59 5.08 -5.67 -13.91
CA LYS A 59 5.69 -6.37 -12.78
C LYS A 59 5.26 -5.72 -11.48
N THR A 60 4.78 -6.52 -10.54
CA THR A 60 4.34 -6.09 -9.21
C THR A 60 5.00 -6.95 -8.14
N ASP A 61 5.16 -6.36 -6.96
CA ASP A 61 5.44 -7.06 -5.71
C ASP A 61 4.25 -6.88 -4.75
N ILE A 62 4.12 -7.78 -3.79
CA ILE A 62 3.03 -7.75 -2.82
C ILE A 62 3.42 -6.98 -1.55
N PHE A 63 2.57 -6.02 -1.18
CA PHE A 63 2.70 -5.19 0.01
C PHE A 63 1.46 -5.29 0.90
N LYS A 64 1.65 -5.48 2.20
CA LYS A 64 0.55 -5.71 3.15
C LYS A 64 0.49 -4.63 4.22
N CYS A 65 -0.71 -4.23 4.61
CA CYS A 65 -0.93 -3.44 5.82
C CYS A 65 -2.27 -3.79 6.45
N LEU A 66 -2.44 -3.40 7.71
CA LEU A 66 -3.71 -3.47 8.41
C LEU A 66 -4.46 -2.14 8.25
N ILE A 67 -5.70 -2.20 7.78
CA ILE A 67 -6.63 -1.08 7.84
C ILE A 67 -7.39 -1.19 9.15
N THR A 68 -7.44 -0.11 9.92
CA THR A 68 -8.15 -0.13 11.21
C THR A 68 -8.68 1.25 11.59
N THR A 69 -9.58 1.33 12.56
CA THR A 69 -10.07 2.59 13.13
C THR A 69 -9.44 2.90 14.49
N ASP A 70 -9.49 4.16 14.93
CA ASP A 70 -8.91 4.59 16.20
C ASP A 70 -9.48 3.85 17.41
N ARG A 71 -10.76 3.40 17.35
CA ARG A 71 -11.39 2.51 18.33
C ARG A 71 -10.53 1.27 18.60
N ASN A 72 -9.94 0.71 17.55
CA ASN A 72 -9.21 -0.55 17.55
C ASN A 72 -7.69 -0.36 17.74
N ARG A 73 -7.17 0.87 17.67
CA ARG A 73 -5.73 1.20 17.74
C ARG A 73 -4.98 0.48 18.87
N LYS A 74 -5.57 0.39 20.07
CA LYS A 74 -4.91 -0.21 21.24
C LYS A 74 -4.75 -1.73 21.13
N THR A 75 -5.52 -2.38 20.27
CA THR A 75 -5.43 -3.82 20.03
C THR A 75 -4.34 -4.18 19.02
N ILE A 76 -3.84 -3.19 18.26
CA ILE A 76 -2.87 -3.41 17.19
C ILE A 76 -1.45 -3.46 17.77
N PRO A 77 -0.67 -4.53 17.49
CA PRO A 77 0.73 -4.58 17.89
C PRO A 77 1.53 -3.41 17.30
N LYS A 78 2.39 -2.77 18.10
CA LYS A 78 3.16 -1.57 17.69
C LYS A 78 4.01 -1.75 16.44
N LYS A 79 4.41 -2.97 16.10
CA LYS A 79 5.23 -3.28 14.92
C LYS A 79 4.42 -3.50 13.64
N THR A 80 3.09 -3.60 13.76
CA THR A 80 2.21 -3.83 12.62
C THR A 80 2.14 -2.58 11.74
N LYS A 81 2.44 -2.75 10.46
CA LYS A 81 2.20 -1.73 9.42
C LYS A 81 0.69 -1.54 9.31
N SER A 82 0.21 -0.40 9.79
CA SER A 82 -1.22 -0.11 9.86
C SER A 82 -1.53 1.31 9.40
N ILE A 83 -2.70 1.46 8.80
CA ILE A 83 -3.28 2.75 8.44
C ILE A 83 -4.53 2.90 9.31
N ILE A 84 -4.53 3.95 10.12
CA ILE A 84 -5.57 4.18 11.12
C ILE A 84 -6.45 5.32 10.64
N PHE A 85 -7.75 5.07 10.62
CA PHE A 85 -8.79 6.05 10.31
C PHE A 85 -9.53 6.46 11.59
N GLU A 86 -10.00 7.70 11.66
CA GLU A 86 -10.95 8.09 12.70
C GLU A 86 -12.29 7.39 12.45
N GLU A 87 -12.77 7.49 11.21
CA GLU A 87 -13.94 6.80 10.66
C GLU A 87 -13.59 6.28 9.26
N TYR A 88 -13.93 5.02 8.99
CA TYR A 88 -13.67 4.35 7.73
C TYR A 88 -14.68 4.79 6.65
N SER A 89 -14.17 5.00 5.44
CA SER A 89 -14.96 4.98 4.22
C SER A 89 -14.10 4.42 3.08
N TYR A 90 -14.71 3.83 2.06
CA TYR A 90 -13.97 3.33 0.91
C TYR A 90 -13.21 4.48 0.21
N ARG A 91 -13.87 5.63 0.01
CA ARG A 91 -13.24 6.80 -0.58
C ARG A 91 -12.00 7.24 0.20
N GLY A 92 -12.11 7.33 1.52
CA GLY A 92 -10.98 7.70 2.39
C GLY A 92 -9.84 6.70 2.31
N LEU A 93 -10.14 5.40 2.30
CA LEU A 93 -9.15 4.34 2.06
C LEU A 93 -8.45 4.54 0.72
N ARG A 94 -9.22 4.68 -0.36
CA ARG A 94 -8.72 4.83 -1.72
C ARG A 94 -7.77 6.02 -1.85
N GLU A 95 -8.21 7.20 -1.44
CA GLU A 95 -7.40 8.42 -1.48
C GLU A 95 -6.12 8.26 -0.64
N LYS A 96 -6.23 7.66 0.55
CA LYS A 96 -5.07 7.46 1.43
C LYS A 96 -4.05 6.52 0.82
N ILE A 97 -4.50 5.39 0.27
CA ILE A 97 -3.61 4.39 -0.35
C ILE A 97 -2.94 4.96 -1.60
N LEU A 98 -3.72 5.57 -2.51
CA LEU A 98 -3.17 6.18 -3.72
C LEU A 98 -2.14 7.26 -3.39
N GLY A 99 -2.45 8.15 -2.44
CA GLY A 99 -1.53 9.21 -2.02
C GLY A 99 -0.26 8.67 -1.35
N LEU A 100 -0.35 7.58 -0.58
CA LEU A 100 0.83 6.93 0.00
C LEU A 100 1.73 6.31 -1.08
N VAL A 101 1.15 5.61 -2.05
CA VAL A 101 1.90 5.01 -3.15
C VAL A 101 2.55 6.08 -4.03
N GLU A 102 1.81 7.12 -4.42
CA GLU A 102 2.35 8.25 -5.17
C GLU A 102 3.49 8.96 -4.43
N SER A 103 3.37 9.12 -3.11
CA SER A 103 4.44 9.72 -2.29
C SER A 103 5.73 8.91 -2.21
N CYS A 104 5.70 7.66 -2.68
CA CYS A 104 6.85 6.76 -2.74
C CYS A 104 7.51 6.66 -4.12
N GLU A 105 7.05 7.42 -5.11
CA GLU A 105 7.72 7.51 -6.41
C GLU A 105 9.10 8.17 -6.27
N ALA A 106 10.13 7.50 -6.81
CA ALA A 106 11.52 7.92 -6.72
C ALA A 106 12.29 7.57 -8.00
N GLU A 107 13.56 7.97 -8.08
CA GLU A 107 14.39 7.76 -9.28
C GLU A 107 14.73 6.29 -9.53
N THR A 108 14.78 5.48 -8.47
CA THR A 108 15.14 4.06 -8.55
C THR A 108 14.09 3.17 -7.89
N TRP A 109 14.02 1.91 -8.32
CA TRP A 109 13.13 0.94 -7.68
C TRP A 109 13.52 0.72 -6.21
N TYR A 110 14.82 0.70 -5.90
CA TYR A 110 15.29 0.60 -4.52
C TYR A 110 14.73 1.71 -3.64
N ASP A 111 14.76 2.95 -4.11
CA ASP A 111 14.26 4.09 -3.34
C ASP A 111 12.73 4.04 -3.19
N CYS A 112 12.02 3.59 -4.23
CA CYS A 112 10.58 3.34 -4.16
C CYS A 112 10.27 2.28 -3.09
N LEU A 113 10.96 1.14 -3.15
CA LEU A 113 10.80 0.02 -2.23
C LEU A 113 11.14 0.43 -0.79
N TYR A 114 12.22 1.19 -0.60
CA TYR A 114 12.61 1.73 0.71
C TYR A 114 11.49 2.61 1.27
N CYS A 115 10.88 3.48 0.45
CA CYS A 115 9.75 4.29 0.87
C CYS A 115 8.51 3.43 1.22
N LEU A 116 8.12 2.51 0.34
CA LEU A 116 6.95 1.64 0.51
C LEU A 116 7.03 0.83 1.81
N ARG A 117 8.21 0.27 2.13
CA ARG A 117 8.47 -0.51 3.36
C ARG A 117 8.33 0.32 4.66
N ARG A 118 8.24 1.65 4.59
CA ARG A 118 7.87 2.47 5.75
C ARG A 118 6.39 2.34 6.09
N HIS A 119 5.54 2.15 5.09
CA HIS A 119 4.08 2.13 5.20
C HIS A 119 3.50 0.72 5.17
N PHE A 120 4.13 -0.18 4.42
CA PHE A 120 3.65 -1.53 4.16
C PHE A 120 4.69 -2.58 4.55
N LEU A 121 4.24 -3.81 4.73
CA LEU A 121 5.07 -5.00 4.89
C LEU A 121 5.24 -5.65 3.52
N TRP A 122 6.48 -5.69 3.02
CA TRP A 122 6.78 -6.33 1.74
C TRP A 122 6.80 -7.85 1.89
N GLU A 123 6.42 -8.60 0.86
CA GLU A 123 6.37 -10.07 0.93
C GLU A 123 7.74 -10.73 1.15
N TYR A 124 8.82 -10.07 0.73
CA TYR A 124 10.20 -10.51 0.93
C TYR A 124 10.90 -9.83 2.12
N GLU A 125 10.13 -9.25 3.05
CA GLU A 125 10.69 -8.57 4.22
C GLU A 125 11.61 -9.54 5.01
N GLY A 126 12.85 -9.12 5.25
CA GLY A 126 13.85 -9.91 5.97
C GLY A 126 14.54 -11.02 5.15
N MET A 127 14.17 -11.23 3.89
CA MET A 127 14.80 -12.23 3.02
C MET A 127 16.09 -11.74 2.34
N TYR A 128 16.18 -10.44 2.06
CA TYR A 128 17.33 -9.81 1.41
C TYR A 128 18.11 -8.91 2.37
N LYS A 129 19.42 -8.86 2.18
CA LYS A 129 20.26 -7.82 2.81
C LYS A 129 20.08 -6.52 2.04
N GLU A 130 20.20 -5.38 2.72
CA GLU A 130 20.11 -4.05 2.09
C GLU A 130 21.10 -3.85 0.94
N GLU A 131 22.29 -4.45 1.03
CA GLU A 131 23.31 -4.42 -0.02
C GLU A 131 22.85 -5.13 -1.31
N ASP A 132 22.01 -6.16 -1.20
CA ASP A 132 21.49 -6.90 -2.34
C ASP A 132 20.33 -6.15 -2.98
N LEU A 133 19.47 -5.52 -2.16
CA LEU A 133 18.37 -4.68 -2.64
C LEU A 133 18.85 -3.48 -3.46
N ARG A 134 19.96 -2.83 -3.04
CA ARG A 134 20.55 -1.69 -3.78
C ARG A 134 21.05 -2.04 -5.18
N LYS A 135 21.28 -3.34 -5.45
CA LYS A 135 21.71 -3.83 -6.76
C LYS A 135 20.55 -4.18 -7.68
N MET A 136 19.30 -4.13 -7.18
CA MET A 136 18.08 -4.43 -7.95
C MET A 136 17.58 -3.25 -8.79
N ASN A 137 18.42 -2.21 -8.95
CA ASN A 137 18.14 -1.03 -9.77
C ASN A 137 18.16 -1.33 -11.27
#